data_AF-A0A939YAW8-F1
#
_entry.id   AF-A0A939YAW8-F1
#
_cell.length_a   1.000
_cell.length_b   1.000
_cell.length_c   1.000
_cell.angle_alpha   90.00
_cell.angle_beta   90.00
_cell.angle_gamma   90.00
#
_symmetry.space_group_name_H-M   'P 1'
#
loop_
_entity.id
_entity.type
_entity.pdbx_description
1 polymer ?
#
loop_
_entity_poly.entity_id
_entity_poly.type
_entity_poly.pdbx_seq_one_letter_code
_entity_poly.pdbx_strand_id
1 'polypeptide(L)'
;MRYLKVFAALLIVLAMLIPLAAVRSDAASASERQYFLETIGPMATQNMRDTGILASLTIAQGIYESGWGTSFMAKNLNNLFGIKAYAPGWTGKVYNRKTGKIYTNFEDARNKMGDLYDLYISHFFRVYDSWQESVDDHSRLFTTMSRYENLIGLTDYELACHYVMQDGYCDTPGYDEELISIIRSFKLYQYDVYEGIHSVNMNVDRLTLVTGETVRVYPTFVADEGITVYPQYTSSDTSVATVDSNGVITGIKQGPAVITVSTTNGRSDSCIVYVHDSNVVLRSAVTTSGVNCRSEPYDTGGSATVIGSFTKNTQLVVFGDAVRTKWHLVAGYGSSGCLLFGYSHSSYYTIGDEFIGDTPVEPEESSAEESSEPPEESSEPPEESSEPPEESSEESSEESSAPVPEEEGLYMGSVLGDLNCRKGPSLDEGSYGVFAKGSTVLVIGAAVNTRWYYCAGMSKGGAFMEGYAGFMTSSGQTTYITIIGNFTDTYGAPLVIEGGYVSGIGENCTVSELASRMKYASLTVLAPTGAELGDNDKIVTGCTVKFEWCGKAYLTKTAVIKGDVNCDGNVNSADCTLIKKAATGTVTLTGASREAARFTGGEDITIDDYTALRLYVAGK
;
A
#
# COMPACT_ATOMS: atom_id res chain seq x y z
N MET A 1 24.49 56.08 -16.67
CA MET A 1 24.91 55.07 -15.66
C MET A 1 23.86 54.87 -14.56
N ARG A 2 22.59 54.66 -14.92
CA ARG A 2 21.49 54.38 -13.97
C ARG A 2 20.63 53.17 -14.36
N TYR A 3 21.01 52.43 -15.40
CA TYR A 3 20.28 51.27 -15.92
C TYR A 3 21.06 49.95 -15.86
N LEU A 4 22.32 49.96 -15.36
CA LEU A 4 23.14 48.74 -15.25
C LEU A 4 23.03 48.04 -13.87
N LYS A 5 22.33 48.64 -12.89
CA LYS A 5 22.08 48.03 -11.56
C LYS A 5 20.71 47.36 -11.43
N VAL A 6 19.81 47.54 -12.39
CA VAL A 6 18.48 46.91 -12.38
C VAL A 6 18.49 45.53 -13.06
N PHE A 7 19.43 45.29 -13.99
CA PHE A 7 19.56 43.98 -14.66
C PHE A 7 20.23 42.88 -13.81
N ALA A 8 21.03 43.25 -12.80
CA ALA A 8 21.60 42.28 -11.86
C ALA A 8 20.62 41.84 -10.75
N ALA A 9 19.58 42.63 -10.48
CA ALA A 9 18.54 42.29 -9.52
C ALA A 9 17.45 41.39 -10.12
N LEU A 10 17.24 41.41 -11.44
CA LEU A 10 16.27 40.55 -12.11
C LEU A 10 16.78 39.11 -12.34
N LEU A 11 18.09 38.91 -12.44
CA LEU A 11 18.72 37.58 -12.56
C LEU A 11 18.85 36.83 -11.22
N ILE A 12 18.68 37.53 -10.09
CA ILE A 12 18.67 36.91 -8.74
C ILE A 12 17.24 36.57 -8.29
N VAL A 13 16.22 37.22 -8.87
CA VAL A 13 14.80 36.91 -8.59
C VAL A 13 14.23 35.85 -9.55
N LEU A 14 14.82 35.66 -10.75
CA LEU A 14 14.42 34.59 -11.68
C LEU A 14 15.05 33.22 -11.39
N ALA A 15 15.88 33.10 -10.35
CA ALA A 15 16.37 31.82 -9.81
C ALA A 15 15.51 31.30 -8.62
N MET A 16 14.43 32.01 -8.26
CA MET A 16 13.51 31.64 -7.15
C MET A 16 12.14 31.12 -7.62
N LEU A 17 11.96 30.81 -8.91
CA LEU A 17 10.70 30.32 -9.50
C LEU A 17 10.94 29.15 -10.46
N ILE A 18 11.70 28.15 -9.99
CA ILE A 18 11.62 26.79 -10.52
C ILE A 18 10.69 26.03 -9.57
N PRO A 19 9.71 25.24 -10.07
CA PRO A 19 8.91 24.39 -9.21
C PRO A 19 9.88 23.53 -8.39
N LEU A 20 9.73 23.54 -7.05
CA LEU A 20 10.47 22.68 -6.13
C LEU A 20 9.92 21.24 -6.21
N ALA A 21 9.85 20.70 -7.42
CA ALA A 21 9.67 19.29 -7.69
C ALA A 21 10.93 18.85 -8.43
N ALA A 22 11.69 17.94 -7.79
CA ALA A 22 12.97 17.39 -8.22
C ALA A 22 14.17 18.36 -8.22
N VAL A 23 14.79 18.56 -7.05
CA VAL A 23 16.18 18.16 -6.69
C VAL A 23 16.36 18.49 -5.19
N ARG A 24 15.89 17.62 -4.30
CA ARG A 24 16.67 17.32 -3.09
C ARG A 24 17.49 16.10 -3.47
N SER A 25 18.76 16.32 -3.82
CA SER A 25 19.70 15.23 -4.04
C SER A 25 19.71 14.34 -2.80
N ASP A 26 19.58 13.03 -2.99
CA ASP A 26 20.03 11.98 -2.08
C ASP A 26 21.46 12.32 -1.58
N ALA A 27 21.58 13.07 -0.48
CA ALA A 27 22.87 13.53 0.03
C ALA A 27 23.64 12.42 0.74
N ALA A 28 22.93 11.37 1.17
CA ALA A 28 23.49 10.19 1.80
C ALA A 28 23.87 9.14 0.76
N SER A 29 25.11 8.68 0.82
CA SER A 29 25.59 7.52 0.09
C SER A 29 24.81 6.25 0.46
N ALA A 30 24.84 5.23 -0.42
CA ALA A 30 24.23 3.93 -0.11
C ALA A 30 24.76 3.34 1.21
N SER A 31 26.05 3.52 1.51
CA SER A 31 26.65 3.12 2.79
C SER A 31 26.12 3.91 3.99
N GLU A 32 25.86 5.21 3.86
CA GLU A 32 25.26 6.01 4.94
C GLU A 32 23.80 5.61 5.18
N ARG A 33 23.04 5.35 4.12
CA ARG A 33 21.67 4.84 4.23
C ARG A 33 21.62 3.49 4.94
N GLN A 34 22.51 2.58 4.55
CA GLN A 34 22.63 1.27 5.19
C GLN A 34 23.01 1.39 6.67
N TYR A 35 24.04 2.18 6.98
CA TYR A 35 24.46 2.41 8.36
C TYR A 35 23.34 3.00 9.22
N PHE A 36 22.58 3.97 8.68
CA PHE A 36 21.45 4.56 9.36
C PHE A 36 20.40 3.49 9.71
N LEU A 37 19.95 2.71 8.72
CA LEU A 37 18.94 1.66 8.91
C LEU A 37 19.39 0.56 9.87
N GLU A 38 20.63 0.09 9.76
CA GLU A 38 21.21 -0.90 10.68
C GLU A 38 21.30 -0.38 12.12
N THR A 39 21.42 0.94 12.30
CA THR A 39 21.51 1.56 13.62
C THR A 39 20.13 1.85 14.21
N ILE A 40 19.25 2.55 13.48
CA ILE A 40 17.95 2.99 13.99
C ILE A 40 16.91 1.86 13.99
N GLY A 41 17.01 0.89 13.07
CA GLY A 41 16.03 -0.18 12.91
C GLY A 41 15.74 -0.93 14.20
N PRO A 42 16.75 -1.54 14.86
CA PRO A 42 16.57 -2.21 16.15
C PRO A 42 16.05 -1.28 17.26
N MET A 43 16.47 -0.01 17.27
CA MET A 43 16.02 0.98 18.27
C MET A 43 14.53 1.28 18.11
N ALA A 44 14.08 1.51 16.89
CA ALA A 44 12.69 1.81 16.56
C ALA A 44 11.79 0.57 16.73
N THR A 45 12.25 -0.62 16.36
CA THR A 45 11.50 -1.86 16.61
C THR A 45 11.32 -2.12 18.10
N GLN A 46 12.36 -1.92 18.91
CA GLN A 46 12.23 -2.06 20.36
C GLN A 46 11.30 -0.98 20.94
N ASN A 47 11.46 0.28 20.52
CA ASN A 47 10.62 1.37 20.96
C ASN A 47 9.15 1.17 20.58
N MET A 48 8.85 0.61 19.40
CA MET A 48 7.51 0.20 19.00
C MET A 48 6.91 -0.82 19.95
N ARG A 49 7.68 -1.84 20.37
CA ARG A 49 7.20 -2.82 21.37
C ARG A 49 6.86 -2.17 22.70
N ASP A 50 7.64 -1.17 23.10
CA ASP A 50 7.48 -0.51 24.40
C ASP A 50 6.36 0.53 24.40
N THR A 51 6.04 1.13 23.25
CA THR A 51 5.15 2.30 23.16
C THR A 51 3.93 2.14 22.26
N GLY A 52 3.93 1.14 21.37
CA GLY A 52 2.91 0.97 20.33
C GLY A 52 3.03 1.92 19.13
N ILE A 53 4.03 2.80 19.08
CA ILE A 53 4.27 3.67 17.92
C ILE A 53 5.03 2.89 16.84
N LEU A 54 4.53 2.88 15.61
CA LEU A 54 5.15 2.10 14.52
C LEU A 54 6.63 2.44 14.31
N ALA A 55 7.42 1.37 14.17
CA ALA A 55 8.85 1.49 13.91
C ALA A 55 9.07 2.12 12.53
N SER A 56 8.29 1.71 11.53
CA SER A 56 8.32 2.28 10.17
C SER A 56 8.08 3.79 10.16
N LEU A 57 7.07 4.28 10.88
CA LEU A 57 6.80 5.71 11.04
C LEU A 57 8.00 6.43 11.68
N THR A 58 8.50 5.89 12.80
CA THR A 58 9.65 6.47 13.52
C THR A 58 10.90 6.54 12.64
N ILE A 59 11.19 5.49 11.87
CA ILE A 59 12.35 5.44 10.98
C ILE A 59 12.16 6.41 9.81
N ALA A 60 10.97 6.48 9.23
CA ALA A 60 10.68 7.38 8.11
C ALA A 60 10.81 8.85 8.49
N GLN A 61 10.24 9.24 9.64
CA GLN A 61 10.43 10.59 10.19
C GLN A 61 11.90 10.83 10.52
N GLY A 62 12.59 9.84 11.09
CA GLY A 62 14.04 9.91 11.32
C GLY A 62 14.81 10.21 10.03
N ILE A 63 14.52 9.51 8.94
CA ILE A 63 15.13 9.76 7.62
C ILE A 63 14.84 11.17 7.14
N TYR A 64 13.56 11.57 7.14
CA TYR A 64 13.10 12.86 6.63
C TYR A 64 13.73 14.04 7.38
N GLU A 65 13.70 14.01 8.71
CA GLU A 65 14.14 15.12 9.57
C GLU A 65 15.67 15.22 9.66
N SER A 66 16.37 14.08 9.66
CA SER A 66 17.82 14.06 9.84
C SER A 66 18.61 13.98 8.54
N GLY A 67 17.94 13.75 7.40
CA GLY A 67 18.59 13.42 6.14
C GLY A 67 19.48 12.19 6.29
N TRP A 68 18.91 11.06 6.71
CA TRP A 68 19.64 9.81 6.96
C TRP A 68 20.72 9.90 8.06
N GLY A 69 20.44 10.67 9.11
CA GLY A 69 21.35 10.89 10.23
C GLY A 69 22.54 11.78 9.89
N THR A 70 22.57 12.38 8.69
CA THR A 70 23.74 13.14 8.22
C THR A 70 23.72 14.60 8.65
N SER A 71 22.60 15.12 9.14
CA SER A 71 22.44 16.50 9.59
C SER A 71 23.38 16.86 10.75
N PHE A 72 23.65 18.17 10.91
CA PHE A 72 24.40 18.66 12.06
C PHE A 72 23.76 18.26 13.39
N MET A 73 22.43 18.31 13.48
CA MET A 73 21.67 17.97 14.68
C MET A 73 21.80 16.48 15.03
N ALA A 74 21.66 15.60 14.05
CA ALA A 74 21.80 14.16 14.24
C ALA A 74 23.24 13.78 14.65
N LYS A 75 24.26 14.32 13.96
CA LYS A 75 25.67 13.96 14.19
C LYS A 75 26.26 14.53 15.49
N ASN A 76 25.89 15.76 15.86
CA ASN A 76 26.56 16.48 16.95
C ASN A 76 25.71 16.58 18.21
N LEU A 77 24.39 16.45 18.09
CA LEU A 77 23.45 16.62 19.20
C LEU A 77 22.65 15.34 19.48
N ASN A 78 22.87 14.28 18.69
CA ASN A 78 22.06 13.06 18.66
C ASN A 78 20.56 13.31 18.43
N ASN A 79 20.18 14.50 17.95
CA ASN A 79 18.79 14.89 17.79
C ASN A 79 18.34 14.59 16.35
N LEU A 80 17.74 13.40 16.16
CA LEU A 80 17.31 12.91 14.86
C LEU A 80 16.12 13.70 14.31
N PHE A 81 15.17 14.05 15.18
CA PHE A 81 13.87 14.63 14.79
C PHE A 81 13.82 16.15 14.91
N GLY A 82 14.95 16.81 15.19
CA GLY A 82 15.02 18.26 15.34
C GLY A 82 14.17 18.83 16.49
N ILE A 83 13.94 18.05 17.55
CA ILE A 83 13.01 18.43 18.63
C ILE A 83 13.53 19.67 19.37
N LYS A 84 12.67 20.71 19.42
CA LYS A 84 12.94 21.94 20.17
C LYS A 84 12.87 21.71 21.68
N ALA A 85 13.67 22.47 22.42
CA ALA A 85 13.59 22.50 23.87
C ALA A 85 12.74 23.69 24.32
N TYR A 86 11.86 23.47 25.29
CA TYR A 86 11.01 24.50 25.89
C TYR A 86 11.16 24.46 27.41
N ALA A 87 11.26 25.62 28.05
CA ALA A 87 11.25 25.74 29.51
C ALA A 87 9.80 25.97 30.01
N PRO A 88 9.42 25.44 31.19
CA PRO A 88 10.20 24.57 32.08
C PRO A 88 10.15 23.07 31.71
N GLY A 89 9.49 22.70 30.60
CA GLY A 89 9.18 21.29 30.27
C GLY A 89 10.36 20.38 29.94
N TRP A 90 11.50 20.92 29.51
CA TRP A 90 12.72 20.16 29.24
C TRP A 90 13.84 20.51 30.22
N THR A 91 14.41 19.48 30.87
CA THR A 91 15.45 19.64 31.92
C THR A 91 16.83 19.15 31.48
N GLY A 92 16.94 18.51 30.31
CA GLY A 92 18.19 17.99 29.78
C GLY A 92 19.07 19.05 29.10
N LYS A 93 20.12 18.58 28.42
CA LYS A 93 21.05 19.43 27.66
C LYS A 93 20.32 20.18 26.55
N VAL A 94 20.77 21.41 26.26
CA VAL A 94 20.17 22.26 25.22
C VAL A 94 21.23 22.88 24.33
N TYR A 95 20.94 22.96 23.04
CA TYR A 95 21.75 23.63 22.02
C TYR A 95 21.04 24.87 21.52
N ASN A 96 21.67 26.03 21.56
CA ASN A 96 21.11 27.26 20.98
C ASN A 96 21.64 27.47 19.56
N ARG A 97 20.75 27.44 18.56
CA ARG A 97 21.15 27.56 17.14
C ARG A 97 21.71 28.94 16.76
N LYS A 98 21.39 30.00 17.51
CA LYS A 98 21.89 31.35 17.24
C LYS A 98 23.29 31.57 17.80
N THR A 99 23.59 31.00 18.98
CA THR A 99 24.92 31.13 19.59
C THR A 99 25.87 29.99 19.21
N GLY A 100 25.35 28.86 18.72
CA GLY A 100 26.12 27.66 18.40
C GLY A 100 26.67 26.92 19.61
N LYS A 101 26.11 27.15 20.81
CA LYS A 101 26.61 26.59 22.08
C LYS A 101 25.65 25.56 22.68
N ILE A 102 26.23 24.55 23.33
CA ILE A 102 25.54 23.56 24.15
C ILE A 102 25.65 23.96 25.62
N TYR A 103 24.57 23.77 26.36
CA TYR A 103 24.45 24.02 27.80
C TYR A 103 23.92 22.77 28.49
N THR A 104 24.24 22.60 29.78
CA THR A 104 23.78 21.41 30.53
C THR A 104 22.28 21.40 30.78
N ASN A 105 21.64 22.58 30.82
CA ASN A 105 20.19 22.79 30.89
C ASN A 105 19.86 24.29 30.65
N PHE A 106 18.58 24.66 30.75
CA PHE A 106 18.14 26.06 30.59
C PHE A 106 18.69 27.02 31.65
N GLU A 107 18.96 26.57 32.87
CA GLU A 107 19.52 27.41 33.93
C GLU A 107 21.00 27.74 33.64
N ASP A 108 21.77 26.75 33.21
CA ASP A 108 23.14 26.95 32.73
C ASP A 108 23.18 27.90 31.51
N ALA A 109 22.22 27.74 30.59
CA ALA A 109 22.08 28.63 29.44
C ALA A 109 21.79 30.08 29.85
N ARG A 110 20.85 30.30 30.77
CA ARG A 110 20.50 31.63 31.30
C ARG A 110 21.72 32.31 31.93
N ASN A 111 22.43 31.60 32.80
CA ASN A 111 23.59 32.13 33.52
C ASN A 111 24.75 32.50 32.59
N LYS A 112 24.97 31.73 31.51
CA LYS A 112 26.08 31.96 30.56
C LYS A 112 25.73 32.88 29.41
N MET A 113 24.45 33.04 29.06
CA MET A 113 24.02 33.89 27.95
C MET A 113 23.68 35.32 28.39
N GLY A 114 23.28 35.52 29.65
CA GLY A 114 22.80 36.82 30.13
C GLY A 114 21.64 37.33 29.26
N ASP A 115 21.69 38.60 28.86
CA ASP A 115 20.65 39.28 28.07
C ASP A 115 20.32 38.58 26.73
N LEU A 116 21.25 37.78 26.18
CA LEU A 116 21.00 37.00 24.95
C LEU A 116 20.02 35.83 25.17
N TYR A 117 19.81 35.40 26.41
CA TYR A 117 18.94 34.27 26.73
C TYR A 117 17.51 34.53 26.26
N ASP A 118 16.91 35.64 26.71
CA ASP A 118 15.53 35.99 26.35
C ASP A 118 15.40 36.29 24.86
N LEU A 119 16.41 36.92 24.25
CA LEU A 119 16.42 37.21 22.81
C LEU A 119 16.40 35.93 21.96
N TYR A 120 17.01 34.84 22.43
CA TYR A 120 17.16 33.59 21.68
C TYR A 120 16.47 32.37 22.31
N ILE A 121 15.50 32.58 23.20
CA ILE A 121 14.81 31.52 23.93
C ILE A 121 14.06 30.55 23.00
N SER A 122 13.58 31.01 21.85
CA SER A 122 12.88 30.18 20.84
C SER A 122 13.82 29.38 19.92
N HIS A 123 15.14 29.50 20.09
CA HIS A 123 16.16 28.87 19.25
C HIS A 123 16.88 27.69 19.91
N PHE A 124 16.35 27.16 21.01
CA PHE A 124 16.90 26.00 21.70
C PHE A 124 16.36 24.68 21.15
N PHE A 125 17.26 23.71 21.00
CA PHE A 125 16.99 22.34 20.61
C PHE A 125 17.46 21.39 21.71
N ARG A 126 16.77 20.25 21.86
CA ARG A 126 17.18 19.20 22.78
C ARG A 126 18.50 18.58 22.30
N VAL A 127 19.33 18.16 23.25
CA VAL A 127 20.58 17.45 23.02
C VAL A 127 20.53 16.15 23.81
N TYR A 128 20.83 15.03 23.16
CA TYR A 128 20.75 13.69 23.74
C TYR A 128 22.13 13.04 23.83
N ASP A 129 22.26 12.03 24.68
CA ASP A 129 23.50 11.26 24.80
C ASP A 129 23.60 10.15 23.74
N SER A 130 22.47 9.75 23.15
CA SER A 130 22.41 8.75 22.08
C SER A 130 21.20 8.95 21.15
N TRP A 131 21.22 8.30 19.98
CA TRP A 131 20.04 8.22 19.11
C TRP A 131 18.88 7.46 19.77
N GLN A 132 19.16 6.48 20.64
CA GLN A 132 18.11 5.78 21.39
C GLN A 132 17.30 6.77 22.24
N GLU A 133 17.97 7.66 22.99
CA GLU A 133 17.28 8.70 23.77
C GLU A 133 16.45 9.64 22.89
N SER A 134 16.93 9.96 21.67
CA SER A 134 16.17 10.77 20.72
C SER A 134 14.94 10.04 20.18
N VAL A 135 15.01 8.72 19.98
CA VAL A 135 13.88 7.87 19.57
C VAL A 135 12.87 7.76 20.72
N ASP A 136 13.33 7.52 21.94
CA ASP A 136 12.47 7.41 23.10
C ASP A 136 11.73 8.72 23.39
N ASP A 137 12.42 9.86 23.27
CA ASP A 137 11.81 11.18 23.45
C ASP A 137 10.85 11.57 22.32
N HIS A 138 11.10 11.08 21.10
CA HIS A 138 10.18 11.23 19.97
C HIS A 138 8.87 10.48 20.25
N SER A 139 8.92 9.20 20.62
CA SER A 139 7.69 8.46 20.91
C SER A 139 6.99 8.94 22.17
N ARG A 140 7.71 9.54 23.13
CA ARG A 140 7.12 10.23 24.28
C ARG A 140 6.21 11.39 23.86
N LEU A 141 6.52 12.09 22.76
CA LEU A 141 5.62 13.13 22.21
C LEU A 141 4.23 12.53 21.91
N PHE A 142 4.21 11.39 21.24
CA PHE A 142 2.98 10.73 20.82
C PHE A 142 2.24 10.08 21.99
N THR A 143 2.96 9.48 22.94
CA THR A 143 2.32 8.80 24.09
C THR A 143 1.84 9.73 25.20
N THR A 144 2.18 11.02 25.16
CA THR A 144 1.80 11.98 26.21
C THR A 144 0.85 13.09 25.77
N MET A 145 0.71 13.33 24.47
CA MET A 145 -0.24 14.33 23.94
C MET A 145 -1.49 13.64 23.42
N SER A 146 -2.65 14.00 23.97
CA SER A 146 -3.94 13.36 23.63
C SER A 146 -4.27 13.35 22.14
N ARG A 147 -3.82 14.38 21.40
CA ARG A 147 -4.01 14.48 19.95
C ARG A 147 -3.39 13.34 19.14
N TYR A 148 -2.44 12.58 19.67
CA TYR A 148 -1.76 11.47 18.98
C TYR A 148 -2.18 10.09 19.52
N GLU A 149 -3.22 9.98 20.35
CA GLU A 149 -3.65 8.71 20.94
C GLU A 149 -4.09 7.66 19.91
N ASN A 150 -4.50 8.10 18.72
CA ASN A 150 -4.81 7.26 17.55
C ASN A 150 -3.59 6.54 16.93
N LEU A 151 -2.35 7.00 17.21
CA LEU A 151 -1.13 6.36 16.70
C LEU A 151 -0.70 5.14 17.53
N ILE A 152 -1.15 5.03 18.78
CA ILE A 152 -0.70 4.00 19.72
C ILE A 152 -1.37 2.66 19.36
N GLY A 153 -0.54 1.67 19.00
CA GLY A 153 -0.98 0.32 18.64
C GLY A 153 -1.53 0.22 17.22
N LEU A 154 -1.44 1.28 16.43
CA LEU A 154 -1.85 1.27 15.04
C LEU A 154 -0.94 0.35 14.22
N THR A 155 -1.50 -0.43 13.31
CA THR A 155 -0.74 -1.44 12.55
C THR A 155 -0.59 -1.11 11.05
N ASP A 156 -1.30 -0.09 10.58
CA ASP A 156 -1.22 0.45 9.22
C ASP A 156 -0.32 1.69 9.22
N TYR A 157 0.87 1.57 8.62
CA TYR A 157 1.86 2.64 8.59
C TYR A 157 1.41 3.85 7.77
N GLU A 158 0.54 3.65 6.79
CA GLU A 158 0.12 4.73 5.90
C GLU A 158 -0.92 5.58 6.61
N LEU A 159 -1.83 4.92 7.33
CA LEU A 159 -2.74 5.60 8.23
C LEU A 159 -1.98 6.34 9.34
N ALA A 160 -0.90 5.75 9.87
CA ALA A 160 -0.05 6.41 10.85
C ALA A 160 0.61 7.69 10.28
N CYS A 161 1.04 7.68 9.01
CA CYS A 161 1.57 8.85 8.32
C CYS A 161 0.52 9.95 8.12
N HIS A 162 -0.71 9.59 7.74
CA HIS A 162 -1.79 10.56 7.60
C HIS A 162 -2.18 11.17 8.95
N TYR A 163 -2.36 10.34 9.98
CA TYR A 163 -2.72 10.78 11.32
C TYR A 163 -1.66 11.68 11.94
N VAL A 164 -0.37 11.31 11.86
CA VAL A 164 0.67 12.16 12.47
C VAL A 164 0.67 13.57 11.87
N MET A 165 0.38 13.72 10.57
CA MET A 165 0.22 15.01 9.91
C MET A 165 -1.07 15.72 10.37
N GLN A 166 -2.21 15.02 10.29
CA GLN A 166 -3.53 15.55 10.67
C GLN A 166 -3.57 16.04 12.12
N ASP A 167 -2.89 15.35 13.03
CA ASP A 167 -2.83 15.67 14.45
C ASP A 167 -1.84 16.82 14.77
N GLY A 168 -1.24 17.40 13.72
CA GLY A 168 -0.44 18.62 13.78
C GLY A 168 1.01 18.39 14.21
N TYR A 169 1.64 17.31 13.72
CA TYR A 169 3.09 17.14 13.81
C TYR A 169 3.81 18.06 12.83
N CYS A 170 3.29 18.19 11.61
CA CYS A 170 3.85 18.99 10.53
C CYS A 170 2.74 19.56 9.64
N ASP A 171 2.77 20.86 9.37
CA ASP A 171 1.77 21.53 8.50
C ASP A 171 2.23 21.61 7.03
N THR A 172 3.30 20.90 6.66
CA THR A 172 3.81 20.92 5.28
C THR A 172 2.93 20.03 4.40
N PRO A 173 2.29 20.57 3.33
CA PRO A 173 1.50 19.76 2.41
C PRO A 173 2.30 18.59 1.82
N GLY A 174 1.71 17.39 1.84
CA GLY A 174 2.31 16.15 1.29
C GLY A 174 3.38 15.50 2.19
N TYR A 175 3.48 15.91 3.46
CA TYR A 175 4.42 15.30 4.41
C TYR A 175 4.13 13.81 4.63
N ASP A 176 2.88 13.47 4.85
CA ASP A 176 2.36 12.12 4.98
C ASP A 176 2.70 11.24 3.76
N GLU A 177 2.43 11.72 2.55
CA GLU A 177 2.75 11.01 1.31
C GLU A 177 4.26 10.78 1.12
N GLU A 178 5.09 11.75 1.51
CA GLU A 178 6.54 11.59 1.48
C GLU A 178 7.00 10.53 2.50
N LEU A 179 6.42 10.48 3.71
CA LEU A 179 6.70 9.42 4.67
C LEU A 179 6.29 8.04 4.14
N ILE A 180 5.10 7.93 3.55
CA ILE A 180 4.62 6.70 2.91
C ILE A 180 5.59 6.26 1.81
N SER A 181 6.02 7.18 0.96
CA SER A 181 6.99 6.95 -0.10
C SER A 181 8.33 6.44 0.46
N ILE A 182 8.83 7.03 1.54
CA ILE A 182 10.04 6.58 2.24
C ILE A 182 9.84 5.16 2.79
N ILE A 183 8.73 4.89 3.47
CA ILE A 183 8.45 3.57 4.05
C ILE A 183 8.41 2.51 2.96
N ARG A 184 7.72 2.75 1.85
CA ARG A 184 7.63 1.82 0.72
C ARG A 184 8.97 1.61 0.03
N SER A 185 9.66 2.71 -0.32
CA SER A 185 10.93 2.68 -1.07
C SER A 185 12.02 1.92 -0.33
N PHE A 186 12.03 1.99 1.00
CA PHE A 186 13.03 1.34 1.85
C PHE A 186 12.48 0.16 2.64
N LYS A 187 11.24 -0.27 2.34
CA LYS A 187 10.54 -1.40 2.98
C LYS A 187 10.56 -1.34 4.50
N LEU A 188 10.36 -0.14 5.06
CA LEU A 188 10.52 0.09 6.51
C LEU A 188 9.47 -0.63 7.35
N TYR A 189 8.34 -1.03 6.75
CA TYR A 189 7.33 -1.88 7.38
C TYR A 189 7.91 -3.23 7.88
N GLN A 190 9.07 -3.66 7.37
CA GLN A 190 9.75 -4.85 7.88
C GLN A 190 10.20 -4.71 9.35
N TYR A 191 10.33 -3.49 9.86
CA TYR A 191 10.68 -3.19 11.24
C TYR A 191 9.45 -3.19 12.17
N ASP A 192 8.24 -3.26 11.61
CA ASP A 192 6.98 -3.36 12.34
C ASP A 192 6.74 -4.82 12.74
N VAL A 193 7.36 -5.23 13.84
CA VAL A 193 7.36 -6.62 14.31
C VAL A 193 6.21 -6.85 15.28
N TYR A 194 5.24 -7.65 14.87
CA TYR A 194 4.10 -8.04 15.70
C TYR A 194 4.28 -9.46 16.23
N GLU A 195 4.31 -9.61 17.56
CA GLU A 195 4.41 -10.94 18.19
C GLU A 195 3.13 -11.78 17.99
N GLY A 196 1.99 -11.13 17.75
CA GLY A 196 0.68 -11.76 17.54
C GLY A 196 0.51 -12.46 16.20
N ILE A 197 1.52 -12.54 15.33
CA ILE A 197 1.48 -13.40 14.15
C ILE A 197 1.81 -14.83 14.59
N HIS A 198 0.94 -15.80 14.36
CA HIS A 198 1.02 -17.19 14.85
C HIS A 198 1.48 -18.19 13.79
N SER A 199 1.08 -18.02 12.54
CA SER A 199 1.53 -18.86 11.42
C SER A 199 1.38 -18.15 10.08
N VAL A 200 2.21 -18.55 9.13
CA VAL A 200 1.99 -18.35 7.70
C VAL A 200 1.94 -19.73 7.06
N ASN A 201 1.00 -19.95 6.15
CA ASN A 201 0.86 -21.21 5.43
C ASN A 201 0.70 -20.92 3.94
N MET A 202 1.58 -21.49 3.11
CA MET A 202 1.45 -21.44 1.67
C MET A 202 0.22 -22.25 1.26
N ASN A 203 -0.55 -21.74 0.28
CA ASN A 203 -1.71 -22.46 -0.23
C ASN A 203 -1.36 -23.62 -1.18
N VAL A 204 -0.07 -23.81 -1.47
CA VAL A 204 0.47 -24.83 -2.37
C VAL A 204 1.80 -25.35 -1.82
N ASP A 205 2.07 -26.63 -2.02
CA ASP A 205 3.36 -27.24 -1.67
C ASP A 205 4.30 -27.27 -2.89
N ARG A 206 3.74 -27.51 -4.08
CA ARG A 206 4.51 -27.69 -5.32
C ARG A 206 3.81 -27.06 -6.51
N LEU A 207 4.53 -26.29 -7.31
CA LEU A 207 4.04 -25.68 -8.54
C LEU A 207 4.82 -26.21 -9.74
N THR A 208 4.16 -26.21 -10.89
CA THR A 208 4.79 -26.46 -12.19
C THR A 208 4.53 -25.27 -13.09
N LEU A 209 5.58 -24.72 -13.70
CA LEU A 209 5.47 -23.59 -14.62
C LEU A 209 6.20 -23.90 -15.91
N VAL A 210 5.61 -23.52 -17.04
CA VAL A 210 6.35 -23.42 -18.29
C VAL A 210 7.25 -22.18 -18.24
N THR A 211 8.43 -22.23 -18.87
CA THR A 211 9.31 -21.06 -19.00
C THR A 211 8.53 -19.86 -19.57
N GLY A 212 8.55 -18.72 -18.86
CA GLY A 212 7.82 -17.50 -19.19
C GLY A 212 6.42 -17.39 -18.55
N GLU A 213 5.91 -18.47 -17.98
CA GLU A 213 4.61 -18.49 -17.29
C GLU A 213 4.69 -17.79 -15.93
N THR A 214 3.57 -17.17 -15.54
CA THR A 214 3.40 -16.49 -14.26
C THR A 214 2.24 -17.09 -13.48
N VAL A 215 2.39 -17.24 -12.17
CA VAL A 215 1.30 -17.66 -11.28
C VAL A 215 1.38 -16.91 -9.96
N ARG A 216 0.24 -16.57 -9.36
CA ARG A 216 0.19 -15.93 -8.03
C ARG A 216 -0.08 -16.98 -6.95
N VAL A 217 0.59 -16.86 -5.81
CA VAL A 217 0.30 -17.64 -4.59
C VAL A 217 -0.47 -16.81 -3.57
N TYR A 218 -1.27 -17.48 -2.74
CA TYR A 218 -2.16 -16.85 -1.77
C TYR A 218 -1.89 -17.44 -0.37
N PRO A 219 -0.74 -17.14 0.25
CA PRO A 219 -0.47 -17.63 1.60
C PRO A 219 -1.52 -17.10 2.57
N THR A 220 -1.91 -17.94 3.51
CA THR A 220 -2.80 -17.60 4.61
C THR A 220 -2.00 -17.25 5.84
N PHE A 221 -2.50 -16.30 6.62
CA PHE A 221 -1.86 -15.85 7.85
C PHE A 221 -2.82 -16.04 9.01
N VAL A 222 -2.31 -16.57 10.12
CA VAL A 222 -3.03 -16.58 11.39
C VAL A 222 -2.34 -15.57 12.27
N ALA A 223 -3.06 -14.51 12.64
CA ALA A 223 -2.57 -13.44 13.48
C ALA A 223 -3.66 -12.99 14.46
N ASP A 224 -3.26 -12.33 15.54
CA ASP A 224 -4.18 -11.64 16.45
C ASP A 224 -4.94 -10.53 15.70
N GLU A 225 -6.11 -10.23 16.22
CA GLU A 225 -7.03 -9.24 15.67
C GLU A 225 -6.38 -7.87 15.48
N GLY A 226 -6.61 -7.24 14.32
CA GLY A 226 -6.09 -5.91 13.99
C GLY A 226 -4.63 -5.86 13.53
N ILE A 227 -3.93 -7.00 13.43
CA ILE A 227 -2.57 -7.04 12.88
C ILE A 227 -2.61 -7.09 11.34
N THR A 228 -2.06 -6.06 10.71
CA THR A 228 -1.76 -6.08 9.28
C THR A 228 -0.45 -6.84 9.04
N VAL A 229 -0.47 -7.87 8.19
CA VAL A 229 0.70 -8.66 7.85
C VAL A 229 1.26 -8.25 6.50
N TYR A 230 2.54 -7.87 6.46
CA TYR A 230 3.27 -7.53 5.24
C TYR A 230 4.21 -8.68 4.83
N PRO A 231 3.77 -9.62 3.97
CA PRO A 231 4.59 -10.77 3.61
C PRO A 231 5.84 -10.39 2.81
N GLN A 232 6.94 -11.08 3.09
CA GLN A 232 8.18 -10.98 2.33
C GLN A 232 8.40 -12.25 1.52
N TYR A 233 8.59 -12.11 0.21
CA TYR A 233 8.84 -13.24 -0.67
C TYR A 233 10.30 -13.30 -1.09
N THR A 234 10.84 -14.52 -1.19
CA THR A 234 12.19 -14.78 -1.69
C THR A 234 12.21 -16.00 -2.58
N SER A 235 13.17 -16.04 -3.51
CA SER A 235 13.48 -17.20 -4.33
C SER A 235 14.87 -17.73 -3.98
N SER A 236 15.00 -19.05 -3.85
CA SER A 236 16.30 -19.71 -3.65
C SER A 236 17.20 -19.62 -4.89
N ASP A 237 16.63 -19.46 -6.09
CA ASP A 237 17.35 -19.32 -7.35
C ASP A 237 16.54 -18.47 -8.34
N THR A 238 16.84 -17.17 -8.38
CA THR A 238 16.19 -16.21 -9.27
C THR A 238 16.52 -16.43 -10.76
N SER A 239 17.51 -17.27 -11.08
CA SER A 239 17.78 -17.65 -12.47
C SER A 239 16.84 -18.73 -12.98
N VAL A 240 16.12 -19.40 -12.08
CA VAL A 240 15.11 -20.44 -12.37
C VAL A 240 13.71 -19.88 -12.22
N ALA A 241 13.39 -19.23 -11.10
CA ALA A 241 12.10 -18.58 -10.88
C ALA A 241 12.26 -17.33 -10.02
N THR A 242 11.55 -16.25 -10.37
CA THR A 242 11.47 -15.02 -9.57
C THR A 242 10.13 -14.92 -8.86
N VAL A 243 10.06 -14.12 -7.79
CA VAL A 243 8.80 -13.78 -7.11
C VAL A 243 8.81 -12.29 -6.75
N ASP A 244 7.69 -11.61 -6.96
CA ASP A 244 7.53 -10.20 -6.61
C ASP A 244 6.94 -9.99 -5.20
N SER A 245 6.68 -8.75 -4.81
CA SER A 245 6.10 -8.42 -3.49
C SER A 245 4.64 -8.86 -3.32
N ASN A 246 3.94 -9.17 -4.40
CA ASN A 246 2.54 -9.57 -4.40
C ASN A 246 2.35 -11.10 -4.46
N GLY A 247 3.46 -11.84 -4.44
CA GLY A 247 3.47 -13.30 -4.55
C GLY A 247 3.31 -13.80 -5.99
N VAL A 248 3.55 -12.98 -7.00
CA VAL A 248 3.56 -13.41 -8.41
C VAL A 248 4.90 -14.04 -8.74
N ILE A 249 4.87 -15.33 -9.04
CA ILE A 249 6.02 -16.15 -9.40
C ILE A 249 6.13 -16.19 -10.93
N THR A 250 7.32 -15.97 -11.47
CA THR A 250 7.60 -16.10 -12.92
C THR A 250 8.64 -17.20 -13.17
N GLY A 251 8.33 -18.15 -14.05
CA GLY A 251 9.27 -19.16 -14.50
C GLY A 251 10.30 -18.58 -15.48
N ILE A 252 11.59 -18.67 -15.17
CA ILE A 252 12.68 -18.08 -15.97
C ILE A 252 13.42 -19.14 -16.79
N LYS A 253 13.71 -20.28 -16.17
CA LYS A 253 14.52 -21.34 -16.79
C LYS A 253 14.21 -22.70 -16.19
N GLN A 254 14.29 -23.74 -17.02
CA GLN A 254 14.13 -25.11 -16.58
C GLN A 254 14.97 -25.46 -15.33
N GLY A 255 14.28 -25.88 -14.27
CA GLY A 255 14.86 -26.29 -13.00
C GLY A 255 13.90 -26.08 -11.83
N PRO A 256 14.28 -26.54 -10.63
CA PRO A 256 13.53 -26.27 -9.41
C PRO A 256 14.04 -25.01 -8.69
N ALA A 257 13.13 -24.25 -8.10
CA ALA A 257 13.41 -23.18 -7.16
C ALA A 257 12.47 -23.29 -5.94
N VAL A 258 12.91 -22.83 -4.77
CA VAL A 258 12.05 -22.73 -3.59
C VAL A 258 11.62 -21.29 -3.44
N ILE A 259 10.32 -21.06 -3.37
CA ILE A 259 9.73 -19.75 -3.07
C ILE A 259 9.30 -19.77 -1.61
N THR A 260 9.84 -18.85 -0.83
CA THR A 260 9.58 -18.72 0.61
C THR A 260 8.83 -17.42 0.87
N VAL A 261 7.72 -17.51 1.61
CA VAL A 261 7.05 -16.38 2.22
C VAL A 261 7.48 -16.28 3.69
N SER A 262 7.76 -15.08 4.18
CA SER A 262 8.05 -14.82 5.59
C SER A 262 7.32 -13.59 6.13
N THR A 263 7.17 -13.56 7.44
CA THR A 263 6.51 -12.49 8.22
C THR A 263 7.54 -11.73 9.04
N THR A 264 7.18 -10.55 9.54
CA THR A 264 8.11 -9.66 10.27
C THR A 264 8.63 -10.25 11.59
N ASN A 265 7.89 -11.17 12.21
CA ASN A 265 8.34 -11.91 13.40
C ASN A 265 9.09 -13.23 13.06
N GLY A 266 9.43 -13.44 11.79
CA GLY A 266 10.30 -14.54 11.36
C GLY A 266 9.59 -15.86 11.09
N ARG A 267 8.25 -15.92 11.08
CA ARG A 267 7.55 -17.12 10.58
C ARG A 267 7.66 -17.21 9.08
N SER A 268 7.80 -18.43 8.56
CA SER A 268 7.94 -18.67 7.14
C SER A 268 7.31 -19.99 6.72
N ASP A 269 6.87 -20.03 5.47
CA ASP A 269 6.50 -21.25 4.76
C ASP A 269 6.96 -21.17 3.30
N SER A 270 6.98 -22.30 2.59
CA SER A 270 7.58 -22.37 1.25
C SER A 270 6.93 -23.39 0.34
N CYS A 271 6.93 -23.09 -0.96
CA CYS A 271 6.60 -24.05 -2.01
C CYS A 271 7.79 -24.28 -2.94
N ILE A 272 7.81 -25.44 -3.61
CA ILE A 272 8.79 -25.74 -4.65
C ILE A 272 8.17 -25.44 -6.01
N VAL A 273 8.85 -24.66 -6.84
CA VAL A 273 8.45 -24.36 -8.21
C VAL A 273 9.34 -25.14 -9.16
N TYR A 274 8.74 -26.02 -9.96
CA TYR A 274 9.41 -26.74 -11.04
C TYR A 274 9.13 -26.04 -12.38
N VAL A 275 10.12 -25.32 -12.88
CA VAL A 275 10.04 -24.66 -14.18
C VAL A 275 10.52 -25.62 -15.26
N HIS A 276 9.83 -25.71 -16.39
CA HIS A 276 10.21 -26.57 -17.51
C HIS A 276 9.94 -25.92 -18.86
N ASP A 277 10.59 -26.40 -19.91
CA ASP A 277 10.32 -25.93 -21.26
C ASP A 277 8.98 -26.50 -21.78
N SER A 278 8.34 -25.80 -22.72
CA SER A 278 6.99 -26.14 -23.24
C SER A 278 6.90 -27.52 -23.90
N ASN A 279 8.02 -28.07 -24.35
CA ASN A 279 8.11 -29.41 -24.95
C ASN A 279 8.52 -30.51 -23.94
N VAL A 280 8.69 -30.16 -22.66
CA VAL A 280 9.09 -31.07 -21.60
C VAL A 280 7.87 -31.45 -20.77
N VAL A 281 7.64 -32.75 -20.61
CA VAL A 281 6.61 -33.29 -19.72
C VAL A 281 7.26 -33.70 -18.40
N LEU A 282 6.72 -33.22 -17.29
CA LEU A 282 7.17 -33.62 -15.96
C LEU A 282 6.51 -34.94 -15.56
N ARG A 283 7.27 -35.83 -14.89
CA ARG A 283 6.73 -37.10 -14.37
C ARG A 283 7.12 -37.32 -12.93
N SER A 284 6.22 -37.92 -12.17
CA SER A 284 6.53 -38.36 -10.81
C SER A 284 7.49 -39.56 -10.86
N ALA A 285 8.37 -39.70 -9.88
CA ALA A 285 9.15 -40.93 -9.71
C ALA A 285 9.48 -41.19 -8.24
N VAL A 286 9.68 -42.47 -7.89
CA VAL A 286 10.09 -42.88 -6.54
C VAL A 286 11.32 -43.76 -6.63
N THR A 287 12.36 -43.44 -5.85
CA THR A 287 13.57 -44.24 -5.81
C THR A 287 13.34 -45.61 -5.17
N THR A 288 13.81 -46.66 -5.83
CA THR A 288 13.72 -48.06 -5.34
C THR A 288 14.94 -48.45 -4.51
N SER A 289 16.05 -47.70 -4.64
CA SER A 289 17.24 -47.76 -3.78
C SER A 289 17.96 -46.41 -3.76
N GLY A 290 19.05 -46.30 -2.99
CA GLY A 290 19.89 -45.11 -3.03
C GLY A 290 20.51 -44.89 -4.42
N VAL A 291 20.56 -43.63 -4.88
CA VAL A 291 21.10 -43.26 -6.20
C VAL A 291 21.75 -41.88 -6.16
N ASN A 292 22.87 -41.73 -6.88
CA ASN A 292 23.54 -40.44 -6.99
C ASN A 292 22.80 -39.52 -7.97
N CYS A 293 22.71 -38.24 -7.61
CA CYS A 293 22.40 -37.15 -8.51
C CYS A 293 23.73 -36.57 -9.01
N ARG A 294 23.86 -36.36 -10.32
CA ARG A 294 25.11 -35.95 -10.97
C ARG A 294 24.90 -34.70 -11.82
N SER A 295 25.97 -33.96 -12.06
CA SER A 295 25.93 -32.78 -12.94
C SER A 295 25.62 -33.13 -14.41
N GLU A 296 25.93 -34.35 -14.85
CA GLU A 296 25.73 -34.83 -16.22
C GLU A 296 25.55 -36.36 -16.29
N PRO A 297 24.95 -36.89 -17.38
CA PRO A 297 24.86 -38.33 -17.63
C PRO A 297 26.23 -38.98 -17.82
N TYR A 298 26.37 -40.26 -17.45
CA TYR A 298 27.64 -40.99 -17.59
C TYR A 298 27.45 -42.48 -17.90
N ASP A 299 28.01 -42.97 -19.01
CA ASP A 299 27.77 -44.35 -19.47
C ASP A 299 29.01 -45.26 -19.53
N THR A 300 30.25 -44.76 -19.54
CA THR A 300 31.51 -45.54 -19.35
C THR A 300 32.77 -44.70 -19.65
N GLY A 301 33.82 -44.82 -18.83
CA GLY A 301 35.18 -44.29 -19.07
C GLY A 301 35.54 -42.89 -18.53
N GLY A 302 34.75 -42.28 -17.65
CA GLY A 302 34.89 -40.89 -17.18
C GLY A 302 34.33 -40.68 -15.76
N SER A 303 34.47 -39.47 -15.20
CA SER A 303 34.00 -39.14 -13.85
C SER A 303 33.06 -37.93 -13.90
N ALA A 304 31.75 -38.17 -13.93
CA ALA A 304 30.76 -37.10 -13.73
C ALA A 304 30.66 -36.75 -12.24
N THR A 305 30.69 -35.46 -11.91
CA THR A 305 30.61 -34.96 -10.52
C THR A 305 29.32 -35.40 -9.85
N VAL A 306 29.43 -35.99 -8.66
CA VAL A 306 28.27 -36.26 -7.79
C VAL A 306 27.93 -34.96 -7.08
N ILE A 307 26.73 -34.43 -7.32
CA ILE A 307 26.22 -33.22 -6.64
C ILE A 307 25.41 -33.57 -5.40
N GLY A 308 24.98 -34.82 -5.27
CA GLY A 308 24.31 -35.35 -4.08
C GLY A 308 23.79 -36.77 -4.31
N SER A 309 22.96 -37.25 -3.39
CA SER A 309 22.34 -38.57 -3.51
C SER A 309 20.92 -38.55 -2.96
N PHE A 310 20.05 -39.38 -3.54
CA PHE A 310 18.73 -39.69 -3.02
C PHE A 310 18.78 -41.01 -2.25
N THR A 311 18.06 -41.09 -1.13
CA THR A 311 17.85 -42.36 -0.41
C THR A 311 16.80 -43.21 -1.12
N LYS A 312 16.55 -44.43 -0.64
CA LYS A 312 15.40 -45.23 -1.05
C LYS A 312 14.08 -44.54 -0.65
N ASN A 313 13.04 -44.69 -1.45
CA ASN A 313 11.69 -44.11 -1.27
C ASN A 313 11.65 -42.58 -1.31
N THR A 314 12.63 -41.93 -1.92
CA THR A 314 12.62 -40.49 -2.18
C THR A 314 11.71 -40.20 -3.36
N GLN A 315 10.81 -39.23 -3.19
CA GLN A 315 9.98 -38.65 -4.26
C GLN A 315 10.82 -37.75 -5.15
N LEU A 316 10.70 -37.92 -6.46
CA LEU A 316 11.41 -37.18 -7.49
C LEU A 316 10.43 -36.62 -8.52
N VAL A 317 10.83 -35.54 -9.17
CA VAL A 317 10.23 -35.04 -10.41
C VAL A 317 11.24 -35.27 -11.53
N VAL A 318 10.81 -35.95 -12.59
CA VAL A 318 11.59 -36.27 -13.78
C VAL A 318 11.24 -35.26 -14.87
N PHE A 319 12.26 -34.67 -15.49
CA PHE A 319 12.12 -33.66 -16.54
C PHE A 319 12.31 -34.32 -17.90
N GLY A 320 11.19 -34.60 -18.59
CA GLY A 320 11.18 -35.11 -19.95
C GLY A 320 11.70 -36.54 -20.08
N ASP A 321 12.05 -36.90 -21.32
CA ASP A 321 12.50 -38.23 -21.67
C ASP A 321 13.95 -38.50 -21.25
N ALA A 322 14.31 -39.80 -21.25
CA ALA A 322 15.68 -40.21 -21.01
C ALA A 322 16.63 -39.56 -22.02
N VAL A 323 17.69 -38.95 -21.51
CA VAL A 323 18.88 -38.63 -22.29
C VAL A 323 19.86 -39.81 -22.25
N ARG A 324 20.51 -40.06 -23.37
CA ARG A 324 21.26 -41.30 -23.59
C ARG A 324 20.35 -42.51 -23.33
N THR A 325 20.90 -43.69 -23.04
CA THR A 325 20.04 -44.90 -22.97
C THR A 325 19.18 -44.98 -21.72
N LYS A 326 19.55 -44.34 -20.59
CA LYS A 326 18.87 -44.53 -19.29
C LYS A 326 19.00 -43.38 -18.26
N TRP A 327 19.49 -42.20 -18.63
CA TRP A 327 19.64 -41.10 -17.68
C TRP A 327 18.49 -40.12 -17.82
N HIS A 328 17.91 -39.68 -16.71
CA HIS A 328 16.96 -38.57 -16.74
C HIS A 328 17.48 -37.41 -15.92
N LEU A 329 17.08 -36.21 -16.31
CA LEU A 329 17.17 -35.03 -15.47
C LEU A 329 16.08 -35.13 -14.40
N VAL A 330 16.45 -35.01 -13.13
CA VAL A 330 15.58 -35.22 -11.98
C VAL A 330 15.78 -34.12 -10.95
N ALA A 331 14.71 -33.78 -10.23
CA ALA A 331 14.74 -32.94 -9.06
C ALA A 331 14.13 -33.64 -7.84
N GLY A 332 14.60 -33.31 -6.64
CA GLY A 332 14.03 -33.80 -5.39
C GLY A 332 14.92 -33.49 -4.19
N TYR A 333 14.43 -33.73 -2.98
CA TYR A 333 15.24 -33.57 -1.78
C TYR A 333 16.23 -34.74 -1.64
N GLY A 334 17.52 -34.40 -1.61
CA GLY A 334 18.60 -35.34 -1.36
C GLY A 334 18.68 -35.79 0.10
N SER A 335 19.57 -36.75 0.35
CA SER A 335 19.84 -37.29 1.69
C SER A 335 20.32 -36.25 2.72
N SER A 336 20.83 -35.11 2.26
CA SER A 336 21.22 -33.98 3.10
C SER A 336 20.07 -33.03 3.45
N GLY A 337 18.87 -33.24 2.91
CA GLY A 337 17.76 -32.29 2.97
C GLY A 337 17.86 -31.14 1.97
N CYS A 338 18.92 -31.08 1.15
CA CYS A 338 19.05 -30.07 0.09
C CYS A 338 18.22 -30.47 -1.13
N LEU A 339 17.58 -29.50 -1.78
CA LEU A 339 16.96 -29.70 -3.09
C LEU A 339 18.06 -29.92 -4.13
N LEU A 340 18.03 -31.06 -4.80
CA LEU A 340 18.98 -31.44 -5.85
C LEU A 340 18.32 -31.32 -7.22
N PHE A 341 19.11 -30.92 -8.22
CA PHE A 341 18.71 -30.91 -9.62
C PHE A 341 19.87 -31.38 -10.50
N GLY A 342 19.67 -32.49 -11.21
CA GLY A 342 20.73 -33.09 -12.01
C GLY A 342 20.32 -34.45 -12.56
N TYR A 343 21.27 -35.28 -12.97
CA TYR A 343 21.00 -36.53 -13.67
C TYR A 343 21.11 -37.75 -12.76
N SER A 344 20.12 -38.65 -12.86
CA SER A 344 20.13 -39.96 -12.20
C SER A 344 19.69 -41.06 -13.16
N HIS A 345 20.26 -42.25 -13.00
CA HIS A 345 20.02 -43.40 -13.86
C HIS A 345 18.71 -44.12 -13.51
N SER A 346 17.87 -44.41 -14.51
CA SER A 346 16.50 -44.90 -14.35
C SER A 346 16.35 -46.28 -13.73
N SER A 347 17.42 -47.09 -13.65
CA SER A 347 17.38 -48.38 -12.95
C SER A 347 17.15 -48.29 -11.44
N TYR A 348 17.18 -47.08 -10.87
CA TYR A 348 17.07 -46.86 -9.42
C TYR A 348 15.78 -46.16 -8.97
N TYR A 349 14.85 -45.91 -9.89
CA TYR A 349 13.56 -45.33 -9.57
C TYR A 349 12.48 -45.83 -10.54
N THR A 350 11.25 -45.85 -10.09
CA THR A 350 10.08 -46.14 -10.92
C THR A 350 9.44 -44.83 -11.31
N ILE A 351 9.29 -44.59 -12.61
CA ILE A 351 8.60 -43.42 -13.16
C ILE A 351 7.09 -43.71 -13.14
N GLY A 352 6.33 -42.77 -12.60
CA GLY A 352 4.87 -42.81 -12.54
C GLY A 352 4.23 -41.91 -13.60
N ASP A 353 3.05 -41.43 -13.25
CA ASP A 353 2.23 -40.58 -14.11
C ASP A 353 2.84 -39.18 -14.27
N GLU A 354 2.25 -38.42 -15.19
CA GLU A 354 2.54 -37.01 -15.37
C GLU A 354 2.43 -36.27 -14.04
N PHE A 355 3.43 -35.44 -13.74
CA PHE A 355 3.47 -34.65 -12.52
C PHE A 355 2.85 -33.30 -12.81
N ILE A 356 1.67 -33.09 -12.23
CA ILE A 356 0.95 -31.82 -12.24
C ILE A 356 1.17 -31.22 -10.86
N GLY A 357 1.67 -29.98 -10.81
CA GLY A 357 1.77 -29.24 -9.55
C GLY A 357 0.39 -28.91 -8.99
N ASP A 358 0.37 -28.45 -7.74
CA ASP A 358 -0.81 -27.85 -7.15
C ASP A 358 -1.21 -26.61 -7.96
N THR A 359 -2.50 -26.38 -8.09
CA THR A 359 -3.01 -25.13 -8.68
C THR A 359 -3.31 -24.18 -7.52
N PRO A 360 -2.71 -22.98 -7.48
CA PRO A 360 -3.09 -21.99 -6.48
C PRO A 360 -4.57 -21.66 -6.64
N VAL A 361 -5.32 -21.86 -5.58
CA VAL A 361 -6.73 -21.47 -5.51
C VAL A 361 -6.81 -20.23 -4.63
N GLU A 362 -7.50 -19.21 -5.14
CA GLU A 362 -7.90 -18.07 -4.33
C GLU A 362 -8.88 -18.54 -3.25
N PRO A 363 -8.77 -18.08 -2.00
CA PRO A 363 -9.68 -18.49 -0.94
C PRO A 363 -11.15 -18.17 -1.31
N GLU A 364 -12.02 -19.18 -1.32
CA GLU A 364 -13.45 -18.99 -1.61
C GLU A 364 -14.16 -18.20 -0.50
N GLU A 365 -15.05 -17.30 -0.90
CA GLU A 365 -15.91 -16.53 0.00
C GLU A 365 -16.82 -17.46 0.83
N SER A 366 -16.83 -17.30 2.16
CA SER A 366 -17.81 -17.99 3.00
C SER A 366 -19.21 -17.45 2.70
N SER A 367 -19.97 -18.15 1.88
CA SER A 367 -21.40 -17.89 1.65
C SER A 367 -22.17 -18.22 2.93
N ALA A 368 -22.58 -17.19 3.68
CA ALA A 368 -23.55 -17.35 4.76
C ALA A 368 -24.92 -17.64 4.13
N GLU A 369 -25.36 -18.89 4.22
CA GLU A 369 -26.69 -19.33 3.78
C GLU A 369 -27.79 -18.55 4.53
N GLU A 370 -28.56 -17.78 3.75
CA GLU A 370 -29.79 -17.11 4.17
C GLU A 370 -30.88 -18.17 4.39
N SER A 371 -31.19 -18.52 5.64
CA SER A 371 -32.42 -19.24 5.97
C SER A 371 -33.49 -18.23 6.39
N SER A 372 -34.48 -18.10 5.51
CA SER A 372 -35.64 -17.22 5.63
C SER A 372 -36.77 -17.97 6.33
N GLU A 373 -37.26 -17.43 7.45
CA GLU A 373 -38.66 -17.50 7.86
C GLU A 373 -38.93 -16.45 8.95
N PRO A 374 -39.96 -15.60 8.81
CA PRO A 374 -40.28 -14.55 9.79
C PRO A 374 -41.26 -15.06 10.85
N PRO A 375 -41.12 -14.69 12.15
CA PRO A 375 -42.24 -14.80 13.07
C PRO A 375 -43.01 -13.47 13.14
N GLU A 376 -44.30 -13.68 13.33
CA GLU A 376 -45.42 -12.75 13.29
C GLU A 376 -45.41 -11.66 14.37
N GLU A 377 -46.17 -10.60 14.07
CA GLU A 377 -46.58 -9.51 14.96
C GLU A 377 -47.12 -9.99 16.32
N SER A 378 -46.77 -9.27 17.39
CA SER A 378 -47.73 -8.97 18.45
C SER A 378 -47.44 -7.63 19.12
N SER A 379 -48.55 -6.93 19.34
CA SER A 379 -48.76 -5.57 19.81
C SER A 379 -48.71 -5.41 21.33
N GLU A 380 -48.18 -4.29 21.85
CA GLU A 380 -48.86 -3.37 22.79
C GLU A 380 -47.97 -2.15 23.20
N PRO A 381 -48.55 -0.98 23.58
CA PRO A 381 -47.84 0.31 23.69
C PRO A 381 -47.77 0.85 25.16
N PRO A 382 -47.47 2.14 25.44
CA PRO A 382 -46.24 2.60 26.11
C PRO A 382 -46.47 3.12 27.54
N GLU A 383 -45.38 3.32 28.31
CA GLU A 383 -45.43 4.17 29.52
C GLU A 383 -44.30 5.23 29.54
N GLU A 384 -44.74 6.47 29.76
CA GLU A 384 -43.98 7.70 29.95
C GLU A 384 -43.24 7.75 31.30
N SER A 385 -42.13 8.49 31.36
CA SER A 385 -41.79 9.52 32.39
C SER A 385 -40.31 9.91 32.24
N SER A 386 -39.98 11.12 31.77
CA SER A 386 -39.86 12.40 32.50
C SER A 386 -38.38 12.84 32.62
N GLU A 387 -38.01 13.89 31.88
CA GLU A 387 -36.78 14.70 32.05
C GLU A 387 -36.76 15.44 33.40
N PRO A 388 -35.59 15.97 33.87
CA PRO A 388 -35.21 17.38 33.59
C PRO A 388 -33.67 17.64 33.67
N PRO A 389 -33.17 18.91 33.70
CA PRO A 389 -33.07 19.90 32.63
C PRO A 389 -31.61 20.34 32.35
N GLU A 390 -31.45 21.14 31.29
CA GLU A 390 -30.24 21.77 30.77
C GLU A 390 -29.52 22.72 31.74
N GLU A 391 -28.19 22.77 31.67
CA GLU A 391 -27.39 23.95 32.01
C GLU A 391 -26.34 24.23 30.91
N SER A 392 -26.33 25.49 30.50
CA SER A 392 -25.57 26.10 29.41
C SER A 392 -24.12 26.42 29.78
N SER A 393 -23.18 26.22 28.85
CA SER A 393 -22.00 27.06 28.73
C SER A 393 -21.49 27.08 27.29
N GLU A 394 -21.67 28.23 26.64
CA GLU A 394 -21.07 28.59 25.35
C GLU A 394 -19.55 28.76 25.53
N GLU A 395 -18.75 27.97 24.81
CA GLU A 395 -17.39 28.34 24.43
C GLU A 395 -17.21 28.05 22.94
N SER A 396 -16.97 29.10 22.17
CA SER A 396 -16.76 29.08 20.74
C SER A 396 -15.33 28.62 20.41
N SER A 397 -15.16 27.39 19.95
CA SER A 397 -14.02 26.98 19.13
C SER A 397 -14.50 26.85 17.67
N GLU A 398 -13.92 27.67 16.78
CA GLU A 398 -14.01 27.41 15.34
C GLU A 398 -13.23 26.12 15.05
N GLU A 399 -13.94 24.99 15.06
CA GLU A 399 -13.42 23.70 14.66
C GLU A 399 -13.52 23.50 13.15
N SER A 400 -12.40 23.13 12.55
CA SER A 400 -12.25 22.71 11.17
C SER A 400 -13.11 21.47 10.89
N SER A 401 -14.22 21.64 10.17
CA SER A 401 -15.04 20.55 9.66
C SER A 401 -14.25 19.67 8.68
N ALA A 402 -14.18 18.36 8.93
CA ALA A 402 -13.67 17.39 7.96
C ALA A 402 -14.57 17.39 6.70
N PRO A 403 -14.00 17.20 5.49
CA PRO A 403 -14.79 17.21 4.26
C PRO A 403 -15.75 16.01 4.23
N VAL A 404 -17.06 16.30 4.24
CA VAL A 404 -18.11 15.31 3.99
C VAL A 404 -18.23 15.16 2.46
N PRO A 405 -18.17 13.94 1.91
CA PRO A 405 -18.50 13.71 0.52
C PRO A 405 -19.93 14.15 0.20
N GLU A 406 -20.06 15.21 -0.59
CA GLU A 406 -21.36 15.73 -1.05
C GLU A 406 -21.85 15.05 -2.35
N GLU A 407 -21.03 14.20 -2.98
CA GLU A 407 -21.28 13.59 -4.29
C GLU A 407 -21.27 12.05 -4.26
N GLU A 408 -21.88 11.42 -5.27
CA GLU A 408 -21.74 9.97 -5.47
C GLU A 408 -20.28 9.65 -5.81
N GLY A 409 -19.61 8.81 -5.01
CA GLY A 409 -18.22 8.44 -5.25
C GLY A 409 -17.79 7.21 -4.47
N LEU A 410 -16.53 6.83 -4.61
CA LEU A 410 -15.92 5.76 -3.84
C LEU A 410 -14.77 6.38 -3.04
N TYR A 411 -14.84 6.29 -1.72
CA TYR A 411 -13.93 6.97 -0.81
C TYR A 411 -13.31 5.96 0.14
N MET A 412 -12.08 6.23 0.57
CA MET A 412 -11.48 5.48 1.66
C MET A 412 -11.80 6.16 2.97
N GLY A 413 -12.39 5.43 3.90
CA GLY A 413 -12.70 5.89 5.25
C GLY A 413 -11.80 5.19 6.28
N SER A 414 -11.26 5.92 7.24
CA SER A 414 -10.70 5.33 8.46
C SER A 414 -11.65 5.50 9.63
N VAL A 415 -11.84 4.42 10.36
CA VAL A 415 -12.77 4.33 11.50
C VAL A 415 -12.08 4.87 12.76
N LEU A 416 -12.56 5.98 13.31
CA LEU A 416 -11.92 6.68 14.44
C LEU A 416 -12.20 6.05 15.82
N GLY A 417 -13.16 5.13 15.89
CA GLY A 417 -13.55 4.38 17.09
C GLY A 417 -14.40 3.18 16.72
N ASP A 418 -14.55 2.19 17.60
CA ASP A 418 -15.39 1.01 17.33
C ASP A 418 -16.80 1.44 16.87
N LEU A 419 -17.16 1.11 15.63
CA LEU A 419 -18.31 1.68 14.93
C LEU A 419 -19.24 0.59 14.42
N ASN A 420 -20.51 0.62 14.84
CA ASN A 420 -21.50 -0.33 14.36
C ASN A 420 -21.79 -0.15 12.86
N CYS A 421 -21.71 -1.25 12.11
CA CYS A 421 -22.21 -1.38 10.75
C CYS A 421 -23.66 -1.85 10.80
N ARG A 422 -24.60 -1.03 10.32
CA ARG A 422 -26.04 -1.23 10.53
C ARG A 422 -26.78 -1.60 9.25
N LYS A 423 -27.96 -2.21 9.43
CA LYS A 423 -28.87 -2.57 8.32
C LYS A 423 -29.47 -1.36 7.62
N GLY A 424 -29.62 -0.24 8.33
CA GLY A 424 -30.18 1.01 7.79
C GLY A 424 -29.56 2.25 8.44
N PRO A 425 -29.80 3.45 7.87
CA PRO A 425 -29.24 4.72 8.33
C PRO A 425 -29.98 5.27 9.56
N SER A 426 -30.12 4.45 10.60
CA SER A 426 -30.75 4.81 11.88
C SER A 426 -30.16 3.99 13.04
N LEU A 427 -30.25 4.50 14.26
CA LEU A 427 -29.81 3.80 15.48
C LEU A 427 -30.72 2.63 15.85
N ASP A 428 -31.97 2.65 15.41
CA ASP A 428 -32.98 1.64 15.73
C ASP A 428 -32.86 0.39 14.83
N GLU A 429 -32.06 0.50 13.77
CA GLU A 429 -31.80 -0.58 12.83
C GLU A 429 -30.78 -1.55 13.42
N GLY A 430 -30.99 -2.84 13.16
CA GLY A 430 -30.10 -3.92 13.59
C GLY A 430 -28.65 -3.71 13.12
N SER A 431 -27.71 -4.32 13.82
CA SER A 431 -26.28 -4.28 13.48
C SER A 431 -25.84 -5.57 12.77
N TYR A 432 -25.06 -5.45 11.71
CA TYR A 432 -24.31 -6.55 11.11
C TYR A 432 -23.03 -6.87 11.92
N GLY A 433 -22.53 -5.90 12.69
CA GLY A 433 -21.37 -6.02 13.56
C GLY A 433 -20.64 -4.69 13.72
N VAL A 434 -19.38 -4.72 14.16
CA VAL A 434 -18.60 -3.52 14.52
C VAL A 434 -17.37 -3.42 13.60
N PHE A 435 -17.14 -2.28 12.97
CA PHE A 435 -15.82 -1.94 12.41
C PHE A 435 -14.90 -1.50 13.56
N ALA A 436 -13.70 -2.07 13.64
CA ALA A 436 -12.77 -1.76 14.72
C ALA A 436 -12.17 -0.34 14.58
N LYS A 437 -11.86 0.31 15.70
CA LYS A 437 -11.04 1.54 15.69
C LYS A 437 -9.75 1.31 14.89
N GLY A 438 -9.42 2.25 14.00
CA GLY A 438 -8.25 2.20 13.12
C GLY A 438 -8.45 1.36 11.86
N SER A 439 -9.58 0.66 11.71
CA SER A 439 -9.86 -0.11 10.49
C SER A 439 -10.19 0.80 9.31
N THR A 440 -9.87 0.31 8.12
CA THR A 440 -10.17 0.96 6.86
C THR A 440 -11.46 0.39 6.29
N VAL A 441 -12.38 1.26 5.88
CA VAL A 441 -13.64 0.90 5.24
C VAL A 441 -13.75 1.61 3.90
N LEU A 442 -14.38 0.92 2.95
CA LEU A 442 -14.82 1.52 1.71
C LEU A 442 -16.09 2.32 1.98
N VAL A 443 -16.07 3.62 1.74
CA VAL A 443 -17.24 4.50 1.82
C VAL A 443 -17.82 4.66 0.42
N ILE A 444 -19.10 4.35 0.28
CA ILE A 444 -19.78 4.26 -1.00
C ILE A 444 -20.87 5.33 -1.05
N GLY A 445 -20.68 6.31 -1.94
CA GLY A 445 -21.61 7.40 -2.17
C GLY A 445 -21.55 8.52 -1.13
N ALA A 446 -22.48 9.46 -1.29
CA ALA A 446 -22.66 10.59 -0.38
C ALA A 446 -23.25 10.16 0.97
N ALA A 447 -23.06 10.99 2.00
CA ALA A 447 -23.67 10.75 3.30
C ALA A 447 -25.21 10.80 3.22
N VAL A 448 -25.87 9.75 3.70
CA VAL A 448 -27.33 9.70 3.85
C VAL A 448 -27.72 10.47 5.11
N ASN A 449 -28.72 11.36 4.96
CA ASN A 449 -29.23 12.22 6.04
C ASN A 449 -28.13 12.99 6.78
N THR A 450 -27.05 13.34 6.08
CA THR A 450 -25.83 13.99 6.60
C THR A 450 -25.14 13.29 7.77
N ARG A 451 -25.48 12.02 8.03
CA ARG A 451 -25.08 11.30 9.25
C ARG A 451 -24.55 9.89 9.02
N TRP A 452 -24.87 9.26 7.89
CA TRP A 452 -24.59 7.86 7.65
C TRP A 452 -23.87 7.67 6.33
N TYR A 453 -22.76 6.95 6.35
CA TYR A 453 -22.14 6.43 5.14
C TYR A 453 -22.61 5.01 4.91
N TYR A 454 -22.84 4.63 3.64
CA TYR A 454 -22.87 3.22 3.31
C TYR A 454 -21.42 2.75 3.19
N CYS A 455 -21.05 1.76 3.98
CA CYS A 455 -19.69 1.30 4.13
C CYS A 455 -19.58 -0.20 3.90
N ALA A 456 -18.45 -0.62 3.33
CA ALA A 456 -18.05 -2.01 3.24
C ALA A 456 -16.67 -2.19 3.90
N GLY A 457 -16.47 -3.26 4.65
CA GLY A 457 -15.20 -3.52 5.32
C GLY A 457 -15.23 -4.76 6.21
N MET A 458 -14.11 -5.02 6.90
CA MET A 458 -14.03 -6.14 7.83
C MET A 458 -14.53 -5.75 9.22
N SER A 459 -15.38 -6.59 9.80
CA SER A 459 -15.76 -6.49 11.20
C SER A 459 -14.56 -6.73 12.12
N LYS A 460 -14.72 -6.29 13.37
CA LYS A 460 -13.87 -6.59 14.50
C LYS A 460 -13.65 -8.11 14.66
N GLY A 461 -14.67 -8.92 14.38
CA GLY A 461 -14.57 -10.38 14.38
C GLY A 461 -14.01 -11.01 13.10
N GLY A 462 -13.48 -10.24 12.16
CA GLY A 462 -12.88 -10.72 10.90
C GLY A 462 -13.89 -11.13 9.81
N ALA A 463 -15.20 -11.08 10.09
CA ALA A 463 -16.23 -11.28 9.07
C ALA A 463 -16.38 -10.04 8.19
N PHE A 464 -16.54 -10.23 6.89
CA PHE A 464 -16.88 -9.15 5.97
C PHE A 464 -18.29 -8.61 6.26
N MET A 465 -18.47 -7.29 6.21
CA MET A 465 -19.76 -6.62 6.41
C MET A 465 -19.93 -5.44 5.47
N GLU A 466 -21.17 -5.21 5.06
CA GLU A 466 -21.61 -3.99 4.40
C GLU A 466 -22.87 -3.45 5.06
N GLY A 467 -22.99 -2.13 5.12
CA GLY A 467 -24.14 -1.49 5.76
C GLY A 467 -23.86 -0.04 6.11
N TYR A 468 -24.78 0.57 6.83
CA TYR A 468 -24.69 1.97 7.20
C TYR A 468 -23.86 2.16 8.46
N ALA A 469 -22.82 2.97 8.38
CA ALA A 469 -21.97 3.32 9.50
C ALA A 469 -21.84 4.84 9.60
N GLY A 470 -22.10 5.38 10.79
CA GLY A 470 -22.03 6.81 11.03
C GLY A 470 -22.70 7.20 12.34
N PHE A 471 -22.18 8.25 12.96
CA PHE A 471 -22.87 8.93 14.05
C PHE A 471 -22.43 10.38 14.09
N MET A 472 -23.38 11.31 13.99
CA MET A 472 -23.23 12.64 14.57
C MET A 472 -23.95 12.63 15.90
N THR A 473 -23.27 12.98 16.99
CA THR A 473 -23.93 13.34 18.25
C THR A 473 -24.81 14.57 18.01
N SER A 474 -25.76 14.80 18.91
CA SER A 474 -26.62 16.00 18.95
C SER A 474 -25.84 17.32 19.05
N SER A 475 -24.52 17.29 19.31
CA SER A 475 -23.63 18.46 19.37
C SER A 475 -22.83 18.71 18.08
N GLY A 476 -22.97 17.90 17.02
CA GLY A 476 -22.40 18.19 15.70
C GLY A 476 -20.87 18.10 15.59
N GLN A 477 -20.18 17.47 16.55
CA GLN A 477 -18.73 17.30 16.56
C GLN A 477 -18.37 15.81 16.54
N THR A 478 -17.41 15.45 15.69
CA THR A 478 -16.79 14.13 15.45
C THR A 478 -17.50 13.20 14.44
N THR A 479 -16.91 13.07 13.25
CA THR A 479 -17.17 11.98 12.29
C THR A 479 -16.43 10.72 12.73
N TYR A 480 -17.12 9.60 12.98
CA TYR A 480 -16.46 8.31 13.31
C TYR A 480 -15.78 7.63 12.11
N ILE A 481 -15.96 8.18 10.91
CA ILE A 481 -15.23 7.80 9.71
C ILE A 481 -14.62 9.08 9.14
N THR A 482 -13.29 9.15 9.11
CA THR A 482 -12.57 10.20 8.39
C THR A 482 -12.31 9.72 6.98
N ILE A 483 -12.70 10.51 5.97
CA ILE A 483 -12.30 10.24 4.60
C ILE A 483 -10.80 10.51 4.47
N ILE A 484 -10.03 9.43 4.28
CA ILE A 484 -8.57 9.44 4.18
C ILE A 484 -8.08 9.55 2.73
N GLY A 485 -8.99 9.65 1.75
CA GLY A 485 -8.63 9.98 0.37
C GLY A 485 -9.68 9.62 -0.69
N ASN A 486 -9.47 10.18 -1.88
CA ASN A 486 -10.05 9.75 -3.15
C ASN A 486 -9.04 8.85 -3.88
N PHE A 487 -9.47 7.98 -4.79
CA PHE A 487 -8.55 7.30 -5.71
C PHE A 487 -7.84 8.35 -6.59
N THR A 488 -6.51 8.42 -6.61
CA THR A 488 -5.74 9.44 -7.36
C THR A 488 -4.92 8.84 -8.50
N ASP A 489 -4.66 9.62 -9.55
CA ASP A 489 -3.73 9.27 -10.62
C ASP A 489 -2.25 9.55 -10.29
N THR A 490 -1.34 9.16 -11.20
CA THR A 490 0.11 9.32 -11.08
C THR A 490 0.59 10.78 -10.99
N TYR A 491 -0.29 11.76 -11.25
CA TYR A 491 0.00 13.20 -11.16
C TYR A 491 -0.72 13.87 -9.98
N GLY A 492 -1.37 13.08 -9.11
CA GLY A 492 -2.12 13.58 -7.95
C GLY A 492 -3.50 14.14 -8.29
N ALA A 493 -4.01 13.91 -9.50
CA ALA A 493 -5.38 14.28 -9.85
C ALA A 493 -6.36 13.17 -9.41
N PRO A 494 -7.48 13.52 -8.76
CA PRO A 494 -8.46 12.52 -8.33
C PRO A 494 -9.13 11.84 -9.54
N LEU A 495 -9.34 10.52 -9.46
CA LEU A 495 -10.35 9.85 -10.27
C LEU A 495 -11.70 10.45 -9.91
N VAL A 496 -12.41 10.95 -10.92
CA VAL A 496 -13.74 11.51 -10.75
C VAL A 496 -14.74 10.43 -11.15
N ILE A 497 -15.43 9.92 -10.14
CA ILE A 497 -16.50 8.95 -10.30
C ILE A 497 -17.79 9.74 -10.23
N GLU A 498 -18.41 10.03 -11.37
CA GLU A 498 -19.62 10.85 -11.42
C GLU A 498 -20.54 10.36 -12.54
N GLY A 499 -21.84 10.29 -12.27
CA GLY A 499 -22.78 9.66 -13.18
C GLY A 499 -22.37 8.22 -13.47
N GLY A 500 -22.79 7.64 -14.59
CA GLY A 500 -22.37 6.28 -14.98
C GLY A 500 -20.87 6.12 -15.29
N TYR A 501 -20.02 7.10 -15.00
CA TYR A 501 -18.66 7.22 -15.52
C TYR A 501 -17.57 7.26 -14.44
N VAL A 502 -16.36 6.86 -14.84
CA VAL A 502 -15.11 7.16 -14.14
C VAL A 502 -14.19 7.90 -15.11
N SER A 503 -13.71 9.06 -14.69
CA SER A 503 -12.79 9.91 -15.45
C SER A 503 -11.57 10.27 -14.60
N GLY A 504 -10.60 11.00 -15.18
CA GLY A 504 -9.27 11.18 -14.58
C GLY A 504 -8.30 10.04 -14.90
N ILE A 505 -8.70 9.10 -15.76
CA ILE A 505 -7.80 8.09 -16.33
C ILE A 505 -7.01 8.77 -17.46
N GLY A 506 -5.69 8.83 -17.30
CA GLY A 506 -4.79 9.41 -18.29
C GLY A 506 -4.74 8.60 -19.59
N GLU A 507 -4.33 9.26 -20.68
CA GLU A 507 -4.07 8.57 -21.94
C GLU A 507 -3.00 7.49 -21.77
N ASN A 508 -3.12 6.40 -22.52
CA ASN A 508 -2.22 5.24 -22.45
C ASN A 508 -2.17 4.49 -21.11
N CYS A 509 -2.99 4.84 -20.12
CA CYS A 509 -3.04 4.14 -18.83
C CYS A 509 -3.37 2.66 -19.04
N THR A 510 -2.53 1.77 -18.51
CA THR A 510 -2.80 0.33 -18.51
C THR A 510 -3.70 -0.07 -17.35
N VAL A 511 -4.22 -1.30 -17.39
CA VAL A 511 -4.97 -1.89 -16.27
C VAL A 511 -4.12 -1.95 -15.00
N SER A 512 -2.88 -2.41 -15.09
CA SER A 512 -1.96 -2.48 -13.94
C SER A 512 -1.58 -1.09 -13.41
N GLU A 513 -1.41 -0.10 -14.31
CA GLU A 513 -1.16 1.27 -13.89
C GLU A 513 -2.36 1.86 -13.15
N LEU A 514 -3.60 1.58 -13.58
CA LEU A 514 -4.79 2.00 -12.85
C LEU A 514 -4.94 1.21 -11.53
N ALA A 515 -4.76 -0.10 -11.55
CA ALA A 515 -4.88 -0.97 -10.38
C ALA A 515 -3.83 -0.65 -9.31
N SER A 516 -2.60 -0.28 -9.70
CA SER A 516 -1.56 0.17 -8.76
C SER A 516 -1.92 1.46 -8.03
N ARG A 517 -2.92 2.21 -8.52
CA ARG A 517 -3.49 3.40 -7.87
C ARG A 517 -4.63 3.05 -6.89
N MET A 518 -5.05 1.79 -6.87
CA MET A 518 -6.12 1.27 -6.02
C MET A 518 -5.49 0.52 -4.84
N LYS A 519 -5.39 1.22 -3.72
CA LYS A 519 -4.59 0.80 -2.55
C LYS A 519 -5.20 -0.37 -1.78
N TYR A 520 -6.51 -0.51 -1.82
CA TYR A 520 -7.25 -1.49 -1.03
C TYR A 520 -8.44 -2.14 -1.77
N ALA A 521 -8.66 -1.71 -3.01
CA ALA A 521 -9.65 -2.26 -3.92
C ALA A 521 -8.92 -2.91 -5.10
N SER A 522 -9.38 -4.06 -5.57
CA SER A 522 -9.00 -4.56 -6.89
C SER A 522 -9.88 -3.89 -7.95
N LEU A 523 -9.52 -4.06 -9.21
CA LEU A 523 -10.41 -3.72 -10.30
C LEU A 523 -10.32 -4.77 -11.40
N THR A 524 -11.43 -4.97 -12.06
CA THR A 524 -11.50 -5.69 -13.34
C THR A 524 -11.91 -4.68 -14.40
N VAL A 525 -11.16 -4.63 -15.49
CA VAL A 525 -11.51 -3.79 -16.66
C VAL A 525 -11.97 -4.68 -17.79
N LEU A 526 -13.15 -4.38 -18.32
CA LEU A 526 -13.64 -4.99 -19.55
C LEU A 526 -13.50 -4.00 -20.70
N ALA A 527 -13.01 -4.47 -21.84
CA ALA A 527 -13.08 -3.77 -23.11
C ALA A 527 -14.53 -3.39 -23.44
N PRO A 528 -14.77 -2.40 -24.33
CA PRO A 528 -16.12 -2.10 -24.82
C PRO A 528 -16.86 -3.32 -25.44
N THR A 529 -16.11 -4.33 -25.87
CA THR A 529 -16.65 -5.60 -26.40
C THR A 529 -17.11 -6.58 -25.31
N GLY A 530 -16.80 -6.29 -24.04
CA GLY A 530 -17.06 -7.15 -22.89
C GLY A 530 -15.94 -8.14 -22.56
N ALA A 531 -14.87 -8.20 -23.37
CA ALA A 531 -13.69 -9.02 -23.06
C ALA A 531 -12.90 -8.41 -21.90
N GLU A 532 -12.43 -9.23 -20.97
CA GLU A 532 -11.55 -8.78 -19.89
C GLU A 532 -10.18 -8.36 -20.43
N LEU A 533 -9.67 -7.23 -19.92
CA LEU A 533 -8.37 -6.68 -20.25
C LEU A 533 -7.32 -7.18 -19.26
N GLY A 534 -6.16 -7.59 -19.77
CA GLY A 534 -5.02 -7.96 -18.95
C GLY A 534 -4.23 -6.73 -18.45
N ASP A 535 -3.29 -6.97 -17.54
CA ASP A 535 -2.51 -5.94 -16.83
C ASP A 535 -1.83 -4.90 -17.74
N ASN A 536 -1.39 -5.30 -18.93
CA ASN A 536 -0.69 -4.43 -19.88
C ASN A 536 -1.61 -3.81 -20.94
N ASP A 537 -2.88 -4.19 -20.95
CA ASP A 537 -3.83 -3.64 -21.90
C ASP A 537 -4.21 -2.22 -21.52
N LYS A 538 -4.38 -1.37 -22.53
CA LYS A 538 -4.76 0.03 -22.35
C LYS A 538 -6.24 0.12 -22.02
N ILE A 539 -6.55 0.94 -21.03
CA ILE A 539 -7.90 1.40 -20.77
C ILE A 539 -8.22 2.46 -21.84
N VAL A 540 -9.42 2.40 -22.41
CA VAL A 540 -9.91 3.36 -23.41
C VAL A 540 -11.28 3.90 -23.02
N THR A 541 -11.73 5.00 -23.63
CA THR A 541 -13.10 5.47 -23.44
C THR A 541 -14.09 4.36 -23.81
N GLY A 542 -15.04 4.08 -22.92
CA GLY A 542 -16.02 3.01 -23.11
C GLY A 542 -15.67 1.66 -22.45
N CYS A 543 -14.46 1.50 -21.92
CA CYS A 543 -14.15 0.36 -21.05
C CYS A 543 -15.08 0.34 -19.83
N THR A 544 -15.44 -0.84 -19.35
CA THR A 544 -16.17 -0.99 -18.08
C THR A 544 -15.16 -1.25 -16.97
N VAL A 545 -15.11 -0.36 -15.99
CA VAL A 545 -14.26 -0.50 -14.80
C VAL A 545 -15.15 -0.98 -13.65
N LYS A 546 -14.86 -2.18 -13.16
CA LYS A 546 -15.48 -2.73 -11.95
C LYS A 546 -14.51 -2.52 -10.80
N PHE A 547 -14.91 -1.71 -9.85
CA PHE A 547 -14.21 -1.53 -8.59
C PHE A 547 -14.64 -2.63 -7.63
N GLU A 548 -13.66 -3.36 -7.14
CA GLU A 548 -13.85 -4.56 -6.36
C GLU A 548 -13.17 -4.44 -5.00
N TRP A 549 -13.78 -4.98 -3.96
CA TRP A 549 -13.20 -5.02 -2.63
C TRP A 549 -13.50 -6.36 -1.99
N CYS A 550 -12.46 -7.06 -1.51
CA CYS A 550 -12.61 -8.41 -0.96
C CYS A 550 -13.41 -9.37 -1.86
N GLY A 551 -13.17 -9.34 -3.19
CA GLY A 551 -13.83 -10.25 -4.14
C GLY A 551 -15.18 -9.79 -4.69
N LYS A 552 -15.79 -8.74 -4.12
CA LYS A 552 -17.10 -8.22 -4.56
C LYS A 552 -16.97 -6.93 -5.37
N ALA A 553 -17.67 -6.84 -6.50
CA ALA A 553 -17.80 -5.61 -7.27
C ALA A 553 -18.82 -4.65 -6.62
N TYR A 554 -18.37 -3.47 -6.19
CA TYR A 554 -19.21 -2.46 -5.53
C TYR A 554 -19.67 -1.38 -6.49
N LEU A 555 -18.83 -1.08 -7.48
CA LEU A 555 -19.08 0.02 -8.37
C LEU A 555 -18.65 -0.35 -9.78
N THR A 556 -19.60 -0.29 -10.71
CA THR A 556 -19.33 -0.48 -12.13
C THR A 556 -19.54 0.84 -12.83
N LYS A 557 -18.49 1.35 -13.49
CA LYS A 557 -18.52 2.61 -14.22
C LYS A 557 -17.92 2.46 -15.60
N THR A 558 -18.33 3.29 -16.53
CA THR A 558 -17.71 3.38 -17.84
C THR A 558 -16.54 4.35 -17.81
N ALA A 559 -15.36 3.91 -18.22
CA ALA A 559 -14.17 4.74 -18.33
C ALA A 559 -14.38 5.85 -19.37
N VAL A 560 -13.95 7.06 -19.03
CA VAL A 560 -13.91 8.22 -19.91
C VAL A 560 -12.50 8.78 -19.89
N ILE A 561 -11.80 8.63 -21.00
CA ILE A 561 -10.50 9.26 -21.23
C ILE A 561 -10.74 10.57 -21.96
N LYS A 562 -10.37 11.66 -21.31
CA LYS A 562 -10.70 13.01 -21.79
C LYS A 562 -10.03 13.26 -23.14
N GLY A 563 -10.84 13.54 -24.15
CA GLY A 563 -10.38 13.72 -25.53
C GLY A 563 -10.28 12.45 -26.38
N ASP A 564 -10.41 11.23 -25.83
CA ASP A 564 -10.49 9.98 -26.61
C ASP A 564 -11.96 9.73 -27.00
N VAL A 565 -12.38 10.35 -28.11
CA VAL A 565 -13.78 10.35 -28.55
C VAL A 565 -14.08 9.20 -29.50
N ASN A 566 -13.07 8.74 -30.23
CA ASN A 566 -13.19 7.59 -31.12
C ASN A 566 -12.96 6.25 -30.40
N CYS A 567 -12.62 6.28 -29.09
CA CYS A 567 -12.47 5.10 -28.23
C CYS A 567 -11.31 4.20 -28.68
N ASP A 568 -10.25 4.79 -29.26
CA ASP A 568 -9.06 4.06 -29.70
C ASP A 568 -7.90 4.14 -28.71
N GLY A 569 -8.06 4.93 -27.64
CA GLY A 569 -7.08 5.11 -26.58
C GLY A 569 -5.95 6.10 -26.89
N ASN A 570 -5.96 6.74 -28.06
CA ASN A 570 -4.95 7.72 -28.46
C ASN A 570 -5.61 9.07 -28.69
N VAL A 571 -5.37 10.04 -27.81
CA VAL A 571 -5.94 11.37 -27.93
C VAL A 571 -5.19 12.15 -29.02
N ASN A 572 -5.80 12.32 -30.21
CA ASN A 572 -5.09 12.85 -31.37
C ASN A 572 -5.93 13.73 -32.31
N SER A 573 -5.40 14.00 -33.50
CA SER A 573 -6.06 14.85 -34.51
C SER A 573 -7.40 14.28 -35.04
N ALA A 574 -7.59 12.96 -34.97
CA ALA A 574 -8.83 12.29 -35.33
C ALA A 574 -9.95 12.67 -34.34
N ASP A 575 -9.65 12.66 -33.04
CA ASP A 575 -10.53 13.11 -31.97
C ASP A 575 -10.92 14.57 -32.12
N CYS A 576 -9.94 15.44 -32.37
CA CYS A 576 -10.18 16.85 -32.66
C CYS A 576 -11.19 17.02 -33.80
N THR A 577 -11.11 16.18 -34.83
CA THR A 577 -12.03 16.22 -35.97
C THR A 577 -13.44 15.80 -35.57
N LEU A 578 -13.59 14.81 -34.69
CA LEU A 578 -14.90 14.37 -34.19
C LEU A 578 -15.54 15.40 -33.25
N ILE A 579 -14.78 15.98 -32.31
CA ILE A 579 -15.29 17.06 -31.44
C ILE A 579 -15.74 18.25 -32.29
N LYS A 580 -14.94 18.65 -33.30
CA LYS A 580 -15.33 19.74 -34.20
C LYS A 580 -16.63 19.45 -34.93
N LYS A 581 -16.79 18.24 -35.47
CA LYS A 581 -18.02 17.82 -36.16
C LYS A 581 -19.22 17.77 -35.21
N ALA A 582 -19.01 17.36 -33.96
CA ALA A 582 -20.05 17.34 -32.94
C ALA A 582 -20.49 18.75 -32.55
N ALA A 583 -19.53 19.65 -32.29
CA ALA A 583 -19.80 21.05 -31.98
C ALA A 583 -20.48 21.82 -33.12
N THR A 584 -20.28 21.41 -34.38
CA THR A 584 -20.99 21.99 -35.54
C THR A 584 -22.30 21.28 -35.89
N GLY A 585 -22.72 20.27 -35.10
CA GLY A 585 -23.96 19.51 -35.33
C GLY A 585 -23.91 18.54 -36.52
N THR A 586 -22.72 18.23 -37.05
CA THR A 586 -22.52 17.33 -38.20
C THR A 586 -22.50 15.86 -37.79
N VAL A 587 -22.13 15.57 -36.53
CA VAL A 587 -22.14 14.23 -35.92
C VAL A 587 -22.76 14.34 -34.54
N THR A 588 -23.46 13.31 -34.10
CA THR A 588 -23.97 13.23 -32.73
C THR A 588 -23.13 12.21 -31.95
N LEU A 589 -22.49 12.67 -30.88
CA LEU A 589 -21.80 11.79 -29.92
C LEU A 589 -22.74 11.49 -28.76
N THR A 590 -22.64 10.28 -28.21
CA THR A 590 -23.49 9.81 -27.10
C THR A 590 -22.66 9.06 -26.06
N GLY A 591 -23.20 8.87 -24.87
CA GLY A 591 -22.57 8.10 -23.79
C GLY A 591 -21.16 8.59 -23.43
N ALA A 592 -20.23 7.64 -23.23
CA ALA A 592 -18.85 7.92 -22.85
C ALA A 592 -18.10 8.76 -23.89
N SER A 593 -18.38 8.61 -25.19
CA SER A 593 -17.77 9.44 -26.24
C SER A 593 -18.26 10.89 -26.16
N ARG A 594 -19.54 11.12 -25.80
CA ARG A 594 -20.01 12.49 -25.52
C ARG A 594 -19.26 13.07 -24.32
N GLU A 595 -19.06 12.27 -23.28
CA GLU A 595 -18.36 12.70 -22.08
C GLU A 595 -16.90 13.06 -22.35
N ALA A 596 -16.18 12.22 -23.08
CA ALA A 596 -14.81 12.46 -23.51
C ALA A 596 -14.67 13.74 -24.36
N ALA A 597 -15.72 14.11 -25.10
CA ALA A 597 -15.74 15.31 -25.94
C ALA A 597 -15.87 16.62 -25.16
N ARG A 598 -16.36 16.61 -23.90
CA ARG A 598 -16.53 17.80 -23.05
C ARG A 598 -15.19 18.20 -22.42
N PHE A 599 -14.21 18.50 -23.26
CA PHE A 599 -12.82 18.73 -22.88
C PHE A 599 -12.62 19.92 -21.93
N THR A 600 -13.51 20.91 -21.97
CA THR A 600 -13.50 22.08 -21.08
C THR A 600 -14.40 21.90 -19.85
N GLY A 601 -15.21 20.83 -19.79
CA GLY A 601 -16.10 20.53 -18.66
C GLY A 601 -17.47 21.20 -18.70
N GLY A 602 -17.87 21.82 -19.82
CA GLY A 602 -19.22 22.38 -20.00
C GLY A 602 -20.32 21.32 -20.17
N GLU A 603 -21.59 21.73 -20.17
CA GLU A 603 -22.74 20.82 -20.39
C GLU A 603 -22.87 20.32 -21.85
N ASP A 604 -22.53 21.20 -22.81
CA ASP A 604 -22.61 20.96 -24.24
C ASP A 604 -21.22 20.79 -24.87
N ILE A 605 -21.15 20.11 -26.02
CA ILE A 605 -19.93 20.03 -26.82
C ILE A 605 -19.83 21.29 -27.68
N THR A 606 -18.75 22.04 -27.50
CA THR A 606 -18.55 23.35 -28.11
C THR A 606 -17.29 23.44 -28.96
N ILE A 607 -17.11 24.56 -29.66
CA ILE A 607 -15.87 24.87 -30.38
C ILE A 607 -14.70 25.11 -29.43
N ASP A 608 -14.97 25.47 -28.17
CA ASP A 608 -13.94 25.65 -27.16
C ASP A 608 -13.34 24.29 -26.76
N ASP A 609 -14.14 23.23 -26.68
CA ASP A 609 -13.65 21.86 -26.46
C ASP A 609 -12.72 21.40 -27.59
N TYR A 610 -13.10 21.66 -28.84
CA TYR A 610 -12.22 21.41 -30.00
C TYR A 610 -10.92 22.20 -29.90
N THR A 611 -11.00 23.47 -29.54
CA THR A 611 -9.84 24.36 -29.48
C THR A 611 -8.87 23.92 -28.38
N ALA A 612 -9.40 23.59 -27.20
CA ALA A 612 -8.64 23.11 -26.06
C ALA A 612 -7.97 21.76 -26.36
N LEU A 613 -8.71 20.79 -26.92
CA LEU A 613 -8.13 19.50 -27.31
C LEU A 613 -7.03 19.67 -28.37
N ARG A 614 -7.25 20.55 -29.35
CA ARG A 614 -6.25 20.80 -30.41
C ARG A 614 -4.95 21.40 -29.85
N LEU A 615 -5.03 22.27 -28.85
CA LEU A 615 -3.85 22.83 -28.18
C LEU A 615 -3.11 21.73 -27.38
N TYR A 616 -3.87 20.91 -26.64
CA TYR A 616 -3.34 19.76 -25.93
C TYR A 616 -2.58 18.80 -26.86
N VAL A 617 -3.19 18.38 -27.98
CA VAL A 617 -2.56 17.51 -28.99
C VAL A 617 -1.33 18.17 -29.64
N ALA A 618 -1.25 19.51 -29.64
CA ALA A 618 -0.09 20.25 -30.12
C ALA A 618 1.00 20.47 -29.04
N GLY A 619 0.81 19.97 -27.82
CA GLY A 619 1.70 20.13 -26.69
C GLY A 619 1.80 21.57 -26.17
N LYS A 620 0.70 22.33 -26.23
CA LYS A 620 0.66 23.77 -25.94
C LYS A 620 -0.26 24.14 -24.79
#